data_AF-A0A925LDE1-F1
#
_entry.id   AF-A0A925LDE1-F1
#
_cell.length_a   1.000
_cell.length_b   1.000
_cell.length_c   1.000
_cell.angle_alpha   90.00
_cell.angle_beta   90.00
_cell.angle_gamma   90.00
#
_symmetry.space_group_name_H-M   'P 1'
#
loop_
_entity.id
_entity.type
_entity.pdbx_description
1 polymer ?
#
loop_
_entity_poly.entity_id
_entity_poly.type
_entity_poly.pdbx_seq_one_letter_code
_entity_poly.pdbx_strand_id
1 'polypeptide(L)'
;MQDNWMPLHLMPCGKTARVCELTAVGNGRRRLQDLGLVKGTQVLSLRRSPSGDPTAYEFRGAVIALRSEDASKILVELIKL
;
A
#
# COMPACT_ATOMS: atom_id res chain seq x y z
N MET A 1 4.49 22.66 -2.02
CA MET A 1 3.82 21.80 -1.03
C MET A 1 4.68 20.57 -0.91
N GLN A 2 5.22 20.26 0.27
CA GLN A 2 5.97 19.01 0.46
C GLN A 2 4.93 17.91 0.63
N ASP A 3 4.71 17.15 -0.44
CA ASP A 3 3.90 15.93 -0.38
C ASP A 3 4.61 14.96 0.58
N ASN A 4 4.04 14.77 1.77
CA ASN A 4 4.54 13.85 2.79
C ASN A 4 4.12 12.41 2.44
N TRP A 5 4.47 11.96 1.23
CA TRP A 5 4.15 10.63 0.74
C TRP A 5 5.24 9.66 1.13
N MET A 6 4.85 8.45 1.47
CA MET A 6 5.77 7.35 1.76
C MET A 6 5.40 6.12 0.94
N PRO A 7 6.37 5.25 0.62
CA PRO A 7 6.08 3.92 0.10
C PRO A 7 5.24 3.09 1.09
N LEU A 8 4.23 2.36 0.61
CA LEU A 8 3.31 1.57 1.44
C LEU A 8 4.03 0.53 2.32
N HIS A 9 5.15 -0.05 1.85
CA HIS A 9 5.92 -1.01 2.64
C HIS A 9 6.57 -0.40 3.91
N LEU A 10 6.78 0.92 3.96
CA LEU A 10 7.30 1.62 5.14
C LEU A 10 6.19 2.06 6.10
N MET A 11 4.92 1.86 5.73
CA MET A 11 3.79 2.23 6.57
C MET A 11 3.79 1.42 7.87
N PRO A 12 3.68 2.06 9.06
CA PRO A 12 3.58 1.35 10.32
C PRO A 12 2.34 0.42 10.37
N CYS A 13 2.47 -0.73 11.03
CA CYS A 13 1.34 -1.61 11.28
C CYS A 13 0.27 -0.91 12.14
N GLY A 14 -1.00 -1.20 11.87
CA GLY A 14 -2.16 -0.58 12.54
C GLY A 14 -2.49 0.83 12.06
N LYS A 15 -1.85 1.32 10.98
CA LYS A 15 -2.15 2.64 10.40
C LYS A 15 -2.90 2.52 9.08
N THR A 16 -3.73 3.52 8.81
CA THR A 16 -4.46 3.68 7.55
C THR A 16 -3.82 4.80 6.74
N ALA A 17 -3.63 4.56 5.44
CA ALA A 17 -3.19 5.57 4.49
C ALA A 17 -4.07 5.57 3.25
N ARG A 18 -3.98 6.65 2.49
CA ARG A 18 -4.62 6.81 1.19
C ARG A 18 -3.58 6.65 0.09
N VAL A 19 -3.88 5.85 -0.93
CA VAL A 19 -3.05 5.73 -2.14
C VAL A 19 -3.04 7.06 -2.88
N CYS A 20 -1.85 7.60 -3.07
CA CYS A 20 -1.61 8.83 -3.83
C CYS A 20 -1.22 8.52 -5.27
N GLU A 21 -0.33 7.53 -5.45
CA GLU A 21 0.22 7.17 -6.75
C GLU A 21 0.73 5.73 -6.79
N LEU A 22 0.73 5.13 -7.99
CA LEU A 22 1.45 3.89 -8.29
C LEU A 22 2.65 4.23 -9.18
N THR A 23 3.86 3.89 -8.74
CA THR A 23 5.09 4.01 -9.55
C THR A 23 5.37 2.74 -10.36
N ALA A 24 4.60 1.67 -10.14
CA ALA A 24 4.64 0.47 -10.96
C ALA A 24 4.25 0.78 -12.42
N VAL A 25 4.88 0.05 -13.35
CA VAL A 25 4.64 0.12 -14.79
C VAL A 25 4.18 -1.23 -15.36
N GLY A 26 3.62 -1.21 -16.58
CA GLY A 26 3.23 -2.41 -17.32
C GLY A 26 2.29 -3.34 -16.53
N ASN A 27 2.59 -4.65 -16.58
CA ASN A 27 1.77 -5.70 -15.95
C ASN A 27 1.68 -5.53 -14.42
N GLY A 28 2.74 -5.06 -13.77
CA GLY A 28 2.73 -4.83 -12.33
C GLY A 28 1.72 -3.76 -11.93
N ARG A 29 1.67 -2.65 -12.68
CA ARG A 29 0.65 -1.61 -12.47
C ARG A 29 -0.75 -2.15 -12.65
N ARG A 30 -1.00 -2.88 -13.75
CA ARG A 30 -2.32 -3.44 -14.06
C ARG A 30 -2.79 -4.37 -12.95
N ARG A 31 -1.92 -5.28 -12.48
CA ARG A 31 -2.24 -6.19 -11.37
C ARG A 31 -2.62 -5.45 -10.08
N LEU A 32 -1.91 -4.38 -9.72
CA LEU A 32 -2.27 -3.57 -8.56
C LEU A 32 -3.66 -2.91 -8.74
N GLN A 33 -3.93 -2.40 -9.94
CA GLN A 33 -5.23 -1.80 -10.26
C GLN A 33 -6.36 -2.85 -10.24
N ASP A 34 -6.14 -4.04 -10.77
CA ASP A 34 -7.09 -5.16 -10.76
C ASP A 34 -7.41 -5.64 -9.35
N LEU A 35 -6.44 -5.58 -8.43
CA LEU A 35 -6.65 -5.81 -6.99
C LEU A 35 -7.47 -4.70 -6.32
N GLY A 36 -7.61 -3.54 -6.97
CA GLY A 36 -8.34 -2.39 -6.43
C GLY A 36 -7.45 -1.35 -5.75
N LEU A 37 -6.13 -1.44 -5.89
CA LEU A 37 -5.18 -0.41 -5.45
C LEU A 37 -5.05 0.67 -6.52
N VAL A 38 -5.96 1.66 -6.46
CA VAL A 38 -5.95 2.85 -7.31
C VAL A 38 -5.86 4.12 -6.47
N LYS A 39 -5.51 5.26 -7.07
CA LYS A 39 -5.48 6.56 -6.40
C LYS A 39 -6.78 6.81 -5.64
N GLY A 40 -6.66 7.24 -4.38
CA GLY A 40 -7.77 7.47 -3.45
C GLY A 40 -8.18 6.25 -2.62
N THR A 41 -7.67 5.05 -2.92
CA THR A 41 -7.98 3.85 -2.13
C THR A 41 -7.42 3.98 -0.72
N GLN A 42 -8.23 3.70 0.29
CA GLN A 42 -7.78 3.57 1.67
C GLN A 42 -7.22 2.17 1.90
N VAL A 43 -6.07 2.10 2.55
CA VAL A 43 -5.33 0.87 2.82
C VAL A 43 -4.94 0.86 4.30
N LEU A 44 -5.26 -0.21 5.00
CA LEU A 44 -4.87 -0.47 6.38
C LEU A 44 -3.72 -1.50 6.40
N SER A 45 -2.61 -1.18 7.07
CA SER A 45 -1.54 -2.17 7.34
C SER A 45 -1.93 -2.99 8.55
N LEU A 46 -2.15 -4.29 8.35
CA LEU A 46 -2.59 -5.20 9.41
C LEU A 46 -1.40 -5.80 10.15
N ARG A 47 -0.57 -6.55 9.43
CA ARG A 47 0.48 -7.37 10.04
C ARG A 47 1.64 -7.57 9.09
N ARG A 48 2.85 -7.38 9.60
CA ARG A 48 4.09 -7.77 8.93
C ARG A 48 4.47 -9.20 9.31
N SER A 49 4.94 -9.98 8.35
CA SER A 49 5.53 -11.30 8.57
C SER A 49 6.64 -11.22 9.65
N PRO A 50 6.83 -12.26 10.48
CA PRO A 50 7.94 -12.30 11.46
C PRO A 50 9.31 -12.11 10.81
N SER A 51 9.47 -12.56 9.56
CA SER A 51 10.71 -12.40 8.77
C SER A 51 10.83 -11.02 8.10
N GLY A 52 9.88 -10.11 8.33
CA GLY A 52 9.87 -8.76 7.77
C GLY A 52 9.11 -8.59 6.44
N ASP A 53 8.87 -9.67 5.69
CA ASP A 53 8.17 -9.66 4.40
C ASP A 53 7.38 -10.97 4.20
N PRO A 54 6.17 -10.97 3.60
CA PRO A 54 5.35 -9.83 3.16
C PRO A 54 4.62 -9.10 4.32
N THR A 55 3.95 -7.99 3.99
CA THR A 55 2.99 -7.31 4.87
C THR A 55 1.56 -7.53 4.36
N ALA A 56 0.63 -7.84 5.27
CA ALA A 56 -0.79 -7.96 4.99
C ALA A 56 -1.47 -6.59 5.04
N TYR A 57 -2.20 -6.26 3.99
CA TYR A 57 -2.94 -5.01 3.84
C TYR A 57 -4.42 -5.27 3.61
N GLU A 58 -5.27 -4.49 4.25
CA GLU A 58 -6.71 -4.51 4.02
C GLU A 58 -7.13 -3.30 3.19
N PHE A 59 -7.85 -3.57 2.10
CA PHE A 59 -8.47 -2.56 1.26
C PHE A 59 -9.60 -3.22 0.47
N ARG A 60 -10.63 -2.45 0.11
CA ARG A 60 -11.78 -2.94 -0.68
C ARG A 60 -12.45 -4.21 -0.11
N GLY A 61 -12.41 -4.39 1.21
CA GLY A 61 -13.00 -5.56 1.89
C GLY A 61 -12.22 -6.86 1.71
N ALA A 62 -10.98 -6.80 1.21
CA ALA A 62 -10.10 -7.94 1.06
C ALA A 62 -8.77 -7.72 1.81
N VAL A 63 -8.19 -8.81 2.30
CA VAL A 63 -6.84 -8.82 2.89
C VAL A 63 -5.87 -9.43 1.89
N ILE A 64 -4.91 -8.63 1.44
CA ILE A 64 -3.90 -9.01 0.45
C ILE A 64 -2.51 -8.88 1.07
N ALA A 65 -1.74 -9.97 1.01
CA ALA A 65 -0.33 -9.95 1.37
C ALA A 65 0.49 -9.43 0.18
N LEU A 66 1.16 -8.29 0.35
CA LEU A 66 2.08 -7.74 -0.64
C LEU A 66 3.51 -7.84 -0.13
N ARG A 67 4.40 -8.28 -1.02
CA ARG A 67 5.84 -8.20 -0.80
C ARG A 67 6.29 -6.74 -0.85
N SER A 68 7.39 -6.46 -0.17
CA SER A 68 8.01 -5.14 -0.11
C SER A 68 8.41 -4.63 -1.49
N GLU A 69 8.78 -5.51 -2.42
CA GLU A 69 9.07 -5.17 -3.82
C GLU A 69 7.86 -4.58 -4.56
N ASP A 70 6.63 -5.00 -4.23
CA ASP A 70 5.41 -4.49 -4.87
C ASP A 70 4.81 -3.34 -4.08
N ALA A 71 4.78 -3.43 -2.74
CA ALA A 71 4.29 -2.36 -1.88
C ALA A 71 5.21 -1.12 -1.89
N SER A 72 6.50 -1.24 -2.25
CA SER A 72 7.37 -0.08 -2.45
C SER A 72 6.98 0.76 -3.68
N LYS A 73 6.21 0.20 -4.61
CA LYS A 73 5.73 0.88 -5.83
C LYS A 73 4.41 1.63 -5.63
N ILE A 74 3.95 1.75 -4.38
CA ILE A 74 2.67 2.37 -4.02
C ILE A 74 3.00 3.53 -3.06
N LEU A 75 2.78 4.76 -3.51
CA LEU A 75 2.96 5.96 -2.68
C LEU A 75 1.67 6.27 -1.96
N VAL A 76 1.75 6.47 -0.64
CA VAL A 76 0.62 6.69 0.24
C VAL A 76 0.84 7.87 1.17
N GLU A 77 -0.27 8.48 1.60
CA GLU A 77 -0.32 9.51 2.63
C GLU A 77 -1.08 8.98 3.84
N LEU A 78 -0.46 9.04 5.03
CA LEU A 78 -1.10 8.63 6.28
C LEU A 78 -2.35 9.47 6.55
N ILE A 79 -3.45 8.81 6.88
CA ILE A 79 -4.67 9.49 7.33
C ILE A 79 -4.51 9.72 8.84
N LYS A 80 -4.52 10.99 9.26
CA LYS A 80 -4.65 11.34 10.67
C LYS A 80 -6.12 11.17 11.06
N LEU A 81 -6.36 10.28 12.03
CA LEU A 81 -7.61 10.27 12.79
C LEU A 81 -7.62 11.49 13.73
#